data_AF-A0A1G0YBZ2-F1
#
_entry.id   AF-A0A1G0YBZ2-F1
#
_cell.length_a   1.000
_cell.length_b   1.000
_cell.length_c   1.000
_cell.angle_alpha   90.00
_cell.angle_beta   90.00
_cell.angle_gamma   90.00
#
_symmetry.space_group_name_H-M   'P 1'
#
loop_
_entity.id
_entity.type
_entity.pdbx_description
1 polymer ?
#
loop_
_entity_poly.entity_id
_entity_poly.type
_entity_poly.pdbx_seq_one_letter_code
_entity_poly.pdbx_strand_id
1 'polypeptide(L)' 'MSALSLRLPNSLHNRVKVLSEKDHISINQFVTSAVAEKISALDTEEYIQQRAKRATRNKFLRALSRVPDREPVDEDKL' A
#
# COMPACT_ATOMS: atom_id res chain seq x y z
N MET A 1 12.68 6.91 19.75
CA MET A 1 12.15 5.59 19.33
C MET A 1 11.91 4.76 20.58
N SER A 2 10.78 4.06 20.68
CA SER A 2 10.56 3.07 21.74
C SER A 2 11.07 1.71 21.29
N ALA A 3 11.68 0.94 22.18
CA ALA A 3 12.14 -0.42 21.89
C ALA A 3 10.99 -1.40 22.11
N LEU A 4 10.75 -2.29 21.13
CA LEU A 4 9.77 -3.36 21.21
C LEU A 4 10.51 -4.70 21.22
N SER A 5 10.34 -5.50 22.28
CA SER A 5 10.93 -6.83 22.40
C SER A 5 9.88 -7.90 22.13
N LEU A 6 10.10 -8.73 21.11
CA LEU A 6 9.17 -9.77 20.66
C LEU A 6 9.90 -11.10 20.50
N ARG A 7 9.18 -12.20 20.67
CA ARG A 7 9.66 -13.55 20.38
C ARG A 7 8.96 -14.09 19.15
N LEU A 8 9.74 -14.52 18.17
CA LEU A 8 9.23 -15.18 16.96
C LEU A 8 9.40 -16.70 17.07
N PRO A 9 8.48 -17.50 16.53
CA PRO A 9 8.71 -18.92 16.29
C PRO A 9 10.00 -19.13 15.49
N ASN A 10 10.73 -20.21 15.77
CA ASN A 10 12.02 -20.52 15.13
C ASN A 10 11.92 -20.52 13.59
N SER A 11 10.83 -21.07 13.04
CA SER A 11 10.58 -21.10 11.59
C SER A 11 10.52 -19.69 10.98
N LEU A 12 9.82 -18.76 11.63
CA LEU A 12 9.71 -17.37 11.20
C LEU A 12 11.02 -16.62 11.37
N HIS A 13 11.68 -16.77 12.53
CA HIS A 13 12.97 -16.14 12.78
C HIS A 13 14.01 -16.54 11.72
N ASN A 14 14.12 -17.85 11.42
CA ASN A 14 15.04 -18.35 10.40
C ASN A 14 14.71 -17.79 9.01
N ARG A 15 13.43 -17.70 8.65
CA ARG A 15 13.02 -17.15 7.36
C ARG A 15 13.31 -15.65 7.25
N VAL A 16 13.02 -14.88 8.29
CA VAL A 16 13.33 -13.43 8.34
C VAL A 16 14.83 -13.20 8.23
N LYS A 17 15.65 -14.01 8.91
CA LYS A 17 17.11 -13.94 8.80
C LYS A 17 17.59 -14.10 7.36
N VAL A 18 17.15 -15.14 6.66
CA VAL A 18 17.53 -15.40 5.25
C VAL A 18 17.11 -14.24 4.33
N LEU A 19 15.90 -13.72 4.52
CA LEU A 19 15.41 -12.59 3.70
C LEU A 19 16.19 -11.30 3.99
N SER A 20 16.49 -11.03 5.25
CA SER A 20 17.26 -9.86 5.68
C SER A 20 18.69 -9.89 5.12
N GLU A 21 19.32 -11.08 5.11
CA GLU A 21 20.64 -11.29 4.51
C GLU A 21 20.63 -11.04 3.00
N LYS A 22 19.60 -11.52 2.29
CA LYS A 22 19.41 -11.30 0.85
C LYS A 22 19.25 -9.83 0.50
N ASP A 23 18.52 -9.08 1.34
CA ASP A 23 18.24 -7.66 1.13
C ASP A 23 19.32 -6.76 1.75
N HIS A 24 20.37 -7.33 2.34
CA HIS A 24 21.47 -6.63 3.00
C HIS A 24 21.05 -5.64 4.10
N ILE A 25 20.03 -6.03 4.88
CA ILE A 25 19.51 -5.25 6.01
C ILE A 25 19.50 -6.06 7.30
N SER A 26 19.39 -5.37 8.44
CA SER A 26 19.20 -6.05 9.73
C SER A 26 17.80 -6.64 9.87
N ILE A 27 17.64 -7.66 10.71
CA ILE A 27 16.32 -8.21 11.08
C ILE A 27 15.39 -7.12 11.63
N ASN A 28 15.91 -6.19 12.43
CA ASN A 28 15.12 -5.09 12.99
C ASN A 28 14.60 -4.14 11.90
N GLN A 29 15.42 -3.83 10.90
CA GLN A 29 14.99 -3.03 9.75
C GLN A 29 13.95 -3.78 8.93
N PHE A 30 14.16 -5.08 8.68
CA PHE A 30 13.19 -5.90 7.96
C PHE A 30 11.83 -5.90 8.67
N VAL A 31 11.81 -6.15 9.99
CA VAL A 31 10.57 -6.16 10.78
C VAL A 31 9.92 -4.78 10.80
N THR A 32 10.71 -3.71 10.94
CA THR A 32 10.19 -2.33 10.92
C THR A 32 9.53 -2.00 9.59
N SER A 33 10.16 -2.35 8.47
CA SER A 33 9.60 -2.16 7.13
C SER A 33 8.33 -2.98 6.93
N ALA A 34 8.31 -4.25 7.34
CA ALA A 34 7.14 -5.11 7.23
C ALA A 34 5.95 -4.58 8.06
N VAL A 35 6.21 -4.03 9.25
CA VAL A 35 5.18 -3.37 10.07
C VAL A 35 4.66 -2.11 9.38
N ALA A 36 5.55 -1.27 8.85
CA ALA A 36 5.16 -0.07 8.11
C ALA A 36 4.31 -0.41 6.87
N GLU A 37 4.69 -1.44 6.12
CA GLU A 37 3.94 -1.94 4.98
C GLU A 37 2.55 -2.44 5.39
N LYS A 38 2.46 -3.23 6.48
CA LYS A 38 1.18 -3.74 6.97
C LYS A 38 0.25 -2.61 7.44
N ILE A 39 0.79 -1.60 8.12
CA ILE A 39 0.04 -0.40 8.52
C ILE A 39 -0.48 0.32 7.27
N SER A 40 0.40 0.61 6.31
CA SER A 40 0.03 1.27 5.05
C SER A 40 -1.11 0.54 4.32
N ALA A 41 -1.03 -0.79 4.25
CA ALA A 41 -2.08 -1.60 3.62
C ALA A 41 -3.43 -1.50 4.35
N LEU A 42 -3.43 -1.58 5.69
CA LEU A 42 -4.65 -1.49 6.50
C LEU A 42 -5.27 -0.08 6.42
N ASP A 43 -4.46 0.96 6.57
CA ASP A 43 -4.92 2.36 6.50
C ASP A 43 -5.48 2.67 5.11
N THR A 44 -4.85 2.16 4.05
CA THR A 44 -5.32 2.34 2.68
C THR A 44 -6.66 1.65 2.44
N GLU A 45 -6.82 0.42 2.94
CA GLU A 45 -8.08 -0.31 2.87
C GLU A 45 -9.20 0.49 3.56
N GLU A 46 -8.96 0.94 4.79
CA GLU A 46 -9.94 1.73 5.54
C GLU A 46 -10.30 3.03 4.79
N TYR A 47 -9.30 3.76 4.30
CA TYR A 47 -9.51 4.99 3.54
C TYR A 47 -10.39 4.77 2.31
N ILE A 48 -10.12 3.73 1.51
CA ILE A 48 -10.92 3.39 0.33
C ILE A 48 -12.34 3.04 0.73
N GLN A 49 -12.54 2.22 1.77
CA GLN A 49 -13.86 1.85 2.27
C GLN A 49 -14.66 3.08 2.73
N GLN A 50 -14.04 3.99 3.49
CA GLN A 50 -14.67 5.23 3.94
C GLN A 50 -15.05 6.15 2.76
N ARG A 51 -14.24 6.19 1.70
CA ARG A 51 -14.60 6.91 0.46
C ARG A 51 -15.72 6.24 -0.32
N ALA A 52 -15.70 4.91 -0.41
CA ALA A 52 -16.71 4.13 -1.13
C ALA A 52 -18.11 4.36 -0.54
N LYS A 53 -18.23 4.47 0.80
CA LYS A 53 -19.50 4.80 1.48
C LYS A 53 -20.13 6.12 1.02
N ARG A 54 -19.34 7.06 0.50
CA ARG A 54 -19.80 8.38 0.01
C ARG A 54 -19.97 8.42 -1.52
N ALA A 55 -19.56 7.36 -2.21
CA ALA A 55 -19.59 7.27 -3.65
C ALA A 55 -21.01 6.98 -4.15
N THR A 56 -21.39 7.61 -5.26
CA THR A 56 -22.63 7.28 -5.96
C THR A 56 -22.39 7.27 -7.46
N ARG A 57 -23.12 6.42 -8.18
CA ARG A 57 -23.05 6.34 -9.66
C ARG A 57 -23.32 7.70 -10.31
N ASN A 58 -24.26 8.48 -9.77
CA ASN A 58 -24.61 9.79 -10.30
C ASN A 58 -23.45 10.80 -10.17
N LYS A 59 -22.74 10.83 -9.03
CA LYS A 59 -21.56 11.70 -8.86
C LYS A 59 -20.44 11.28 -9.82
N PHE A 60 -20.26 9.98 -10.01
CA PHE A 60 -19.28 9.43 -10.95
C PHE A 60 -19.58 9.83 -12.39
N LEU A 61 -20.79 9.60 -12.89
CA LEU A 61 -21.19 9.97 -14.25
C LEU A 61 -21.12 11.49 -14.49
N ARG A 62 -21.50 12.30 -13.49
CA ARG A 62 -21.37 13.76 -13.57
C ARG A 62 -19.91 14.22 -13.65
N ALA A 63 -18.99 13.50 -13.03
CA ALA A 63 -17.57 13.80 -13.16
C ALA A 63 -17.08 13.43 -14.57
N LEU A 64 -17.48 12.26 -15.09
CA LEU A 64 -17.12 11.81 -16.44
C LEU A 64 -17.66 12.72 -17.54
N SER A 65 -18.85 13.29 -17.37
CA SER A 65 -19.43 14.21 -18.37
C SER A 65 -18.65 15.52 -18.54
N ARG A 66 -17.63 15.78 -17.70
CA ARG A 66 -16.72 16.93 -17.86
C ARG A 66 -15.55 16.62 -18.80
N VAL A 67 -15.31 15.35 -19.11
CA VAL A 67 -14.28 14.95 -20.06
C VAL A 67 -14.78 15.34 -21.47
N PRO A 68 -14.04 16.16 -22.23
CA PRO A 68 -14.43 16.50 -23.59
C PRO A 68 -14.44 15.27 -24.49
N ASP A 69 -15.50 15.13 -25.28
CA ASP A 69 -15.59 14.11 -26.32
C ASP A 69 -14.78 14.57 -27.54
N ARG A 70 -13.46 14.34 -27.50
CA ARG A 70 -12.51 14.70 -28.55
C ARG A 70 -11.38 13.68 -28.62
N GLU A 71 -10.74 13.62 -29.77
CA GLU A 71 -9.53 12.84 -29.97
C GLU A 71 -8.42 13.24 -28.96
N PRO A 72 -7.62 12.29 -28.48
CA PRO A 72 -6.43 12.57 -27.68
C PRO A 72 -5.52 13.58 -28.38
N VAL A 73 -4.84 14.42 -27.59
CA VAL A 73 -3.76 15.27 -28.12
C VAL A 73 -2.61 14.40 -28.60
N ASP A 74 -1.76 14.93 -29.48
CA ASP A 74 -0.72 14.14 -30.14
C ASP A 74 0.26 13.51 -29.14
N GLU A 75 0.51 14.15 -28.00
CA GLU A 75 1.38 13.66 -26.93
C GLU A 75 0.76 12.51 -26.11
N ASP A 76 -0.57 12.36 -26.15
CA ASP A 76 -1.32 11.31 -25.46
C ASP A 76 -1.68 10.14 -26.38
N LYS A 77 -1.26 10.17 -27.66
CA LYS A 77 -1.46 9.06 -28.60
C LYS A 77 -0.42 7.95 -28.32
N LEU A 78 -0.90 6.70 -28.25
CA LEU A 78 -0.09 5.49 -28.06
C LEU A 78 0.68 5.09 -29.32
#